data_AF-A0A9Q3D897-F1
#
_entry.id   AF-A0A9Q3D897-F1
#
_cell.length_a   1.000
_cell.length_b   1.000
_cell.length_c   1.000
_cell.angle_alpha   90.00
_cell.angle_beta   90.00
_cell.angle_gamma   90.00
#
_symmetry.space_group_name_H-M   'P 1'
#
loop_
_entity.id
_entity.type
_entity.pdbx_description
1 polymer ?
#
loop_
_entity_poly.entity_id
_entity_poly.type
_entity_poly.pdbx_seq_one_letter_code
_entity_poly.pdbx_strand_id
1 'polypeptide(L)'
;MWRKDVAEYCKTCERCQKENKSTGKRLGNIVKIQEPGRPQEIAHMDNLNGLPPGGDKSFNSCLAIVDRFSKTPIFFPYHKDDTVMDTACLIWNRVVS
;
A
#
# COMPACT_ATOMS: atom_id res chain seq x y z
N MET A 1 -10.28 21.21 43.51
CA MET A 1 -11.72 21.25 43.20
C MET A 1 -11.94 21.60 41.72
N TRP A 2 -11.59 22.82 41.28
CA TRP A 2 -11.75 23.32 39.90
C TRP A 2 -11.23 22.42 38.75
N ARG A 3 -10.14 21.67 38.96
CA ARG A 3 -9.58 20.79 37.91
C ARG A 3 -10.53 19.67 37.47
N LYS A 4 -11.38 19.18 38.38
CA LYS A 4 -12.36 18.13 38.05
C LYS A 4 -13.48 18.69 37.19
N ASP A 5 -13.97 19.87 37.54
CA ASP A 5 -15.05 20.57 36.82
C ASP A 5 -14.61 20.95 35.40
N VAL A 6 -13.37 21.42 35.24
CA VAL A 6 -12.79 21.69 33.92
C VAL A 6 -12.67 20.41 33.09
N ALA A 7 -12.22 19.30 33.70
CA ALA A 7 -12.12 18.03 32.98
C ALA A 7 -13.49 17.47 32.56
N GLU A 8 -14.52 17.66 33.39
CA GLU A 8 -15.89 17.26 33.09
C GLU A 8 -16.51 18.14 32.00
N TYR A 9 -16.29 19.45 32.05
CA TYR A 9 -16.68 20.38 30.98
C TYR A 9 -16.01 20.04 29.64
N CYS A 10 -14.70 19.76 29.63
CA CYS A 10 -14.01 19.38 28.41
C CYS A 10 -14.49 18.04 27.83
N LYS A 11 -15.01 17.13 28.67
CA LYS A 11 -15.60 15.84 28.24
C LYS A 11 -17.00 16.00 27.65
N THR A 12 -17.81 16.92 28.17
CA THR A 12 -19.21 17.12 27.74
C THR A 12 -19.35 18.19 26.65
N CYS A 13 -18.37 19.09 26.50
CA CYS A 13 -18.39 20.15 25.50
C CYS A 13 -18.27 19.58 24.08
N GLU A 14 -19.36 19.68 23.31
CA GLU A 14 -19.45 19.21 21.92
C GLU A 14 -18.35 19.79 21.02
N ARG A 15 -18.05 21.09 21.16
CA ARG A 15 -17.01 21.77 20.38
C ARG A 15 -15.64 21.16 20.65
N CYS A 16 -15.27 20.97 21.93
CA CYS A 16 -14.00 20.37 22.29
C CYS A 16 -13.91 18.90 21.84
N GLN A 17 -15.01 18.15 21.96
CA GLN A 17 -15.06 16.76 21.52
C GLN A 17 -15.02 16.60 19.99
N LYS A 18 -15.46 17.59 19.20
CA LYS A 18 -15.34 17.55 17.73
C LYS A 18 -13.94 17.92 17.25
N GLU A 19 -13.37 18.99 17.79
CA GLU A 19 -12.07 19.54 17.35
C GLU A 19 -10.88 18.72 17.89
N ASN A 20 -10.94 18.27 19.14
CA ASN A 20 -9.85 17.52 19.80
C ASN A 20 -10.16 16.02 19.87
N LYS A 21 -10.86 15.48 18.87
CA LYS A 21 -11.05 14.04 18.74
C LYS A 21 -9.69 13.36 18.72
N SER A 22 -9.43 12.50 19.68
CA SER A 22 -8.28 11.58 19.62
C SER A 22 -8.41 10.76 18.34
N THR A 23 -7.63 11.14 17.33
CA THR A 23 -7.64 10.52 16.00
C THR A 23 -6.83 9.23 15.99
N GLY A 24 -6.12 8.95 17.09
CA GLY A 24 -5.38 7.71 17.27
C GLY A 24 -6.32 6.56 17.57
N LYS A 25 -6.86 5.90 16.52
CA LYS A 25 -7.15 4.47 16.65
C LYS A 25 -5.86 3.83 17.19
N ARG A 26 -5.98 2.99 18.21
CA ARG A 26 -4.87 2.17 18.70
C ARG A 26 -4.27 1.49 17.46
N LEU A 27 -3.01 1.78 17.14
CA LEU A 27 -2.31 1.11 16.05
C LEU A 27 -2.49 -0.39 16.31
N GLY A 28 -3.27 -1.06 15.45
CA GLY A 28 -3.49 -2.49 15.58
C GLY A 28 -2.15 -3.20 15.60
N ASN A 29 -2.07 -4.35 16.27
CA ASN A 29 -0.84 -5.12 16.28
C ASN A 29 -0.45 -5.45 14.83
N ILE A 30 0.76 -5.08 14.43
CA ILE A 30 1.31 -5.45 13.12
C ILE A 30 1.50 -6.96 13.14
N VAL A 31 0.64 -7.68 12.40
CA VAL A 31 0.78 -9.12 12.22
C VAL A 31 2.02 -9.37 11.37
N LYS A 32 2.99 -10.11 11.91
CA LYS A 32 4.15 -10.55 11.13
C LYS A 32 3.70 -11.62 10.15
N ILE A 33 4.00 -11.42 8.87
CA ILE A 33 3.76 -12.42 7.83
C ILE A 33 4.92 -13.43 7.87
N GLN A 34 4.63 -14.73 7.87
CA GLN A 34 5.65 -15.79 7.92
C GLN A 34 6.69 -15.65 6.81
N GLU A 35 7.97 -15.82 7.12
CA GLU A 35 9.03 -15.75 6.10
C GLU A 35 8.92 -16.94 5.14
N PRO A 36 9.04 -16.70 3.81
CA PRO A 36 9.03 -17.77 2.83
C PRO A 36 10.26 -18.68 3.00
N GLY A 37 10.09 -19.98 2.76
CA GLY A 37 11.16 -20.97 2.82
C GLY A 37 11.91 -21.14 1.50
N ARG A 38 11.34 -20.66 0.40
CA ARG A 38 11.95 -20.73 -0.94
C ARG A 38 11.67 -19.48 -1.78
N PRO A 39 12.49 -19.18 -2.81
CA PRO A 39 12.18 -18.15 -3.79
C PRO A 39 10.80 -18.34 -4.44
N GLN A 40 10.15 -17.23 -4.77
CA GLN A 40 8.86 -17.19 -5.49
C GLN A 40 7.67 -17.83 -4.76
N GLU A 41 7.82 -18.18 -3.48
CA GLU A 41 6.70 -18.69 -2.66
C GLU A 41 5.72 -17.58 -2.26
N ILE A 42 6.26 -16.39 -1.95
CA ILE A 42 5.49 -15.21 -1.59
C ILE A 42 6.05 -14.02 -2.38
N ALA A 43 5.24 -13.49 -3.30
CA ALA A 43 5.56 -12.27 -4.03
C ALA A 43 4.59 -11.14 -3.67
N HIS A 44 5.13 -9.94 -3.56
CA HIS A 44 4.35 -8.71 -3.44
C HIS A 44 4.21 -8.07 -4.81
N MET A 45 3.03 -7.56 -5.11
CA MET A 45 2.71 -6.93 -6.38
C MET A 45 2.14 -5.54 -6.12
N ASP A 46 2.72 -4.53 -6.76
CA ASP A 46 2.26 -3.15 -6.63
C ASP A 46 2.24 -2.41 -7.99
N ASN A 47 1.20 -1.61 -8.19
CA ASN A 47 0.97 -0.85 -9.42
C ASN A 47 1.29 0.62 -9.18
N LEU A 48 2.44 1.05 -9.72
CA LEU A 48 2.86 2.44 -9.73
C LEU A 48 2.17 3.15 -10.91
N ASN A 49 1.06 3.82 -10.61
CA ASN A 49 0.27 4.55 -11.60
C ASN A 49 0.57 6.05 -11.58
N GLY A 50 0.30 6.72 -12.70
CA GLY A 50 0.39 8.19 -12.80
C GLY A 50 1.81 8.70 -12.96
N LEU A 51 2.69 7.88 -13.55
CA LEU A 51 4.03 8.30 -13.91
C LEU A 51 3.96 9.19 -15.16
N PRO A 52 4.86 10.18 -15.29
CA PRO A 52 5.00 10.92 -16.53
C PRO A 52 5.32 9.93 -17.67
N PRO A 53 4.73 10.10 -18.87
CA PRO A 53 5.01 9.23 -20.00
C PRO A 53 6.51 9.16 -20.31
N GLY A 54 7.06 7.95 -20.35
CA GLY A 54 8.49 7.73 -20.49
C GLY A 54 8.87 6.71 -21.57
N GLY A 55 10.04 6.94 -22.18
CA GLY A 55 10.63 6.07 -23.20
C GLY A 55 9.93 6.11 -24.55
N ASP A 56 10.41 5.31 -25.50
CA ASP A 56 9.92 5.30 -26.89
C ASP A 56 8.43 4.94 -27.01
N LYS A 57 7.92 4.16 -26.05
CA LYS A 57 6.53 3.70 -26.00
C LYS A 57 5.64 4.56 -25.10
N SER A 58 6.16 5.60 -24.45
CA SER A 58 5.37 6.50 -23.59
C SER A 58 4.57 5.77 -22.50
N PHE A 59 5.19 4.81 -21.82
CA PHE A 59 4.56 4.11 -20.70
C PHE A 59 4.28 5.09 -19.56
N ASN A 60 3.10 4.97 -18.94
CA ASN A 60 2.62 5.86 -17.87
C ASN A 60 2.37 5.14 -16.53
N SER A 61 2.60 3.83 -16.51
CA SER A 61 2.50 2.98 -15.32
C SER A 61 3.63 1.96 -15.26
N CYS A 62 3.92 1.48 -14.06
CA CYS A 62 4.92 0.44 -13.81
C CYS A 62 4.40 -0.55 -12.78
N LEU A 63 4.49 -1.84 -13.09
CA LEU A 63 4.14 -2.92 -12.20
C LEU A 63 5.43 -3.43 -11.54
N ALA A 64 5.47 -3.42 -10.22
CA ALA A 64 6.59 -3.89 -9.42
C ALA A 64 6.19 -5.22 -8.75
N ILE A 65 6.91 -6.29 -9.08
CA ILE A 65 6.75 -7.61 -8.46
C ILE A 65 8.02 -7.91 -7.67
N VAL A 66 7.88 -8.08 -6.35
CA VAL A 66 9.02 -8.32 -5.45
C VAL A 66 8.85 -9.67 -4.80
N ASP A 67 9.80 -10.58 -5.05
CA ASP A 67 9.88 -11.83 -4.32
C ASP A 67 10.35 -11.55 -2.89
N ARG A 68 9.59 -12.00 -1.89
CA ARG A 68 9.88 -11.66 -0.49
C ARG A 68 11.05 -12.46 0.08
N PHE A 69 11.41 -13.59 -0.53
CA PHE A 69 12.58 -14.37 -0.14
C PHE A 69 13.88 -13.67 -0.58
N SER A 70 14.03 -13.46 -1.89
CA SER A 70 15.23 -12.84 -2.48
C SER A 70 15.29 -11.33 -2.33
N LYS A 71 14.16 -10.68 -2.00
CA LYS A 71 13.99 -9.20 -1.98
C LYS A 71 14.32 -8.56 -3.33
N THR A 72 14.27 -9.34 -4.41
CA THR A 72 14.62 -8.88 -5.76
C THR A 72 13.36 -8.36 -6.43
N PRO A 73 13.33 -7.07 -6.84
CA PRO A 73 12.22 -6.51 -7.58
C PRO A 73 12.36 -6.77 -9.08
N ILE A 74 11.24 -7.06 -9.73
CA ILE A 74 11.10 -7.11 -11.18
C ILE A 74 10.11 -6.01 -11.56
N PHE A 75 10.53 -5.14 -12.48
CA PHE A 75 9.73 -4.00 -12.94
C PHE A 75 9.21 -4.21 -14.36
N PHE A 76 7.95 -3.88 -14.56
CA PHE A 76 7.24 -4.04 -15.82
C PHE A 76 6.61 -2.73 -16.23
N PRO A 77 7.11 -2.05 -17.28
CA PRO A 77 6.43 -0.89 -17.80
C PRO A 77 5.17 -1.31 -18.55
N TYR A 78 4.06 -0.62 -18.31
CA TYR A 78 2.78 -0.85 -18.96
C TYR A 78 1.97 0.45 -19.04
N HIS A 79 0.84 0.42 -19.74
CA HIS A 79 -0.09 1.55 -19.77
C HIS A 79 -1.22 1.32 -18.76
N LYS A 80 -1.59 2.37 -18.03
CA LYS A 80 -2.74 2.34 -17.11
C LYS A 80 -4.03 1.81 -17.76
N ASP A 81 -4.18 2.05 -19.06
CA ASP A 81 -5.36 1.67 -19.83
C ASP A 81 -5.24 0.29 -20.51
N ASP A 82 -4.14 -0.44 -20.26
CA ASP A 82 -3.97 -1.81 -20.76
C ASP A 82 -5.03 -2.74 -20.16
N THR A 83 -5.41 -3.76 -20.93
CA THR A 83 -6.41 -4.72 -20.45
C THR A 83 -5.82 -5.60 -19.35
N VAL A 84 -6.71 -6.13 -18.50
CA VAL A 84 -6.34 -7.10 -17.45
C VAL A 84 -5.65 -8.32 -18.07
N MET A 85 -6.08 -8.74 -19.26
CA MET A 85 -5.50 -9.88 -19.96
C MET A 85 -4.07 -9.60 -20.44
N ASP A 86 -3.81 -8.41 -21.00
CA ASP A 86 -2.46 -8.04 -21.45
C ASP A 86 -1.49 -8.00 -20.27
N THR A 87 -1.94 -7.43 -19.15
CA THR A 87 -1.15 -7.39 -17.91
C THR A 87 -0.91 -8.80 -17.35
N ALA A 88 -1.92 -9.68 -17.36
CA ALA A 88 -1.77 -11.07 -16.91
C ALA A 88 -0.80 -11.86 -17.80
N CYS A 89 -0.87 -11.69 -19.11
CA CYS A 89 0.07 -12.30 -20.05
C CYS A 89 1.52 -11.80 -19.83
N LEU A 90 1.70 -10.49 -19.57
CA LEU A 90 3.01 -9.93 -19.24
C LEU A 90 3.62 -10.55 -17.97
N ILE A 91 2.81 -10.75 -16.93
CA ILE A 91 3.24 -11.39 -15.68
C ILE A 91 3.59 -12.86 -15.93
N TRP A 92 2.72 -13.60 -16.61
CA TRP A 92 2.91 -15.02 -16.88
C TRP A 92 4.23 -15.28 -17.61
N ASN A 93 4.49 -14.54 -18.68
CA ASN A 93 5.65 -14.74 -19.55
C ASN A 93 7.00 -14.39 -18.91
N ARG A 94 7.02 -13.66 -17.78
CA ARG A 94 8.27 -13.17 -17.18
C ARG A 94 8.51 -13.63 -15.74
N VAL A 95 7.47 -13.99 -15.00
CA VAL A 95 7.57 -14.35 -13.59
C VAL A 95 7.23 -15.81 -13.34
N VAL A 96 6.27 -16.37 -14.09
CA VAL A 96 5.75 -17.73 -13.87
C VAL A 96 6.38 -18.75 -14.82
N SER A 97 6.59 -18.36 -16.08
CA SER A 97 7.09 -19.24 -17.14
C SER A 97 8.60 -19.48 -17.10
#